data_AF-A0A5Q0ELJ2-F1
#
_entry.id   AF-A0A5Q0ELJ2-F1
#
_cell.length_a   1.000
_cell.length_b   1.000
_cell.length_c   1.000
_cell.angle_alpha   90.00
_cell.angle_beta   90.00
_cell.angle_gamma   90.00
#
_symmetry.space_group_name_H-M   'P 1'
#
loop_
_entity.id
_entity.type
_entity.pdbx_description
1 polymer ?
#
loop_
_entity_poly.entity_id
_entity_poly.type
_entity_poly.pdbx_seq_one_letter_code
_entity_poly.pdbx_strand_id
1 'polypeptide(L)' 'MDLHAPTDQHRPQDGPALRPWGQLSSREQLELRIEYGKYLDQLPPTCMIGLKQEYFRAWLQEQGIDYEPDRQDRG' A
#
# COMPACT_ATOMS: atom_id res chain seq x y z
N MET A 1 -12.97 -28.62 -35.50
CA MET A 1 -13.37 -27.29 -34.99
C MET A 1 -13.42 -27.47 -33.49
N ASP A 2 -12.27 -27.31 -32.84
CA ASP A 2 -12.08 -27.78 -31.48
C ASP A 2 -11.81 -26.54 -30.62
N LEU A 3 -12.84 -26.16 -29.86
CA LEU A 3 -12.87 -25.01 -28.97
C LEU A 3 -11.82 -25.23 -27.87
N HIS A 4 -10.83 -24.34 -27.80
CA HIS A 4 -9.93 -24.25 -26.65
C HIS A 4 -10.75 -23.98 -25.38
N ALA A 5 -10.48 -24.79 -24.35
CA ALA A 5 -11.07 -24.70 -23.02
C ALA A 5 -10.87 -23.31 -22.40
N PRO A 6 -11.81 -22.82 -21.58
CA PRO A 6 -11.58 -21.61 -20.80
C PRO A 6 -10.50 -21.91 -19.76
N THR A 7 -9.36 -21.25 -19.91
CA THR A 7 -8.26 -21.22 -18.93
C THR A 7 -8.72 -20.46 -17.68
N ASP A 8 -9.46 -21.13 -16.80
CA ASP A 8 -9.68 -20.65 -15.43
C ASP A 8 -8.39 -20.94 -14.62
N GLN A 9 -7.51 -19.94 -14.57
CA GLN A 9 -6.27 -20.00 -13.79
C GLN A 9 -6.21 -18.91 -12.70
N HIS A 10 -7.33 -18.58 -12.05
CA HIS A 10 -7.26 -17.74 -10.85
C HIS A 10 -7.12 -18.60 -9.58
N ARG A 11 -5.88 -19.02 -9.33
CA ARG A 11 -5.46 -19.62 -8.07
C ARG A 11 -5.82 -18.66 -6.91
N PRO A 12 -6.59 -19.08 -5.89
CA PRO A 12 -6.79 -18.25 -4.71
C PRO A 12 -5.47 -18.20 -3.94
N GLN A 13 -4.88 -17.02 -3.83
CA GLN A 13 -3.70 -16.80 -3.01
C GLN A 13 -4.16 -16.66 -1.56
N ASP A 14 -3.99 -17.74 -0.79
CA ASP A 14 -4.28 -17.81 0.64
C ASP A 14 -3.16 -17.11 1.44
N GLY A 15 -3.43 -15.86 1.76
CA GLY A 15 -2.67 -14.93 2.59
C GLY A 15 -3.42 -13.59 2.54
N PRO A 16 -3.44 -12.75 3.60
CA PRO A 16 -4.14 -11.47 3.52
C PRO A 16 -3.50 -10.67 2.38
N ALA A 17 -4.18 -10.64 1.24
CA ALA A 17 -3.71 -9.95 0.05
C ALA A 17 -3.74 -8.47 0.40
N LEU A 18 -2.59 -7.93 0.82
CA LEU A 18 -2.45 -6.52 1.08
C LEU A 18 -2.89 -5.77 -0.18
N ARG A 19 -3.81 -4.82 -0.01
CA ARG A 19 -4.30 -4.04 -1.14
C ARG A 19 -3.15 -3.16 -1.63
N PRO A 20 -2.74 -3.26 -2.90
CA PRO A 20 -1.66 -2.41 -3.38
C PRO A 20 -2.13 -0.96 -3.39
N TRP A 21 -1.26 -0.04 -2.99
CA TRP A 21 -1.55 1.39 -2.92
C TRP A 21 -2.10 1.93 -4.24
N GLY A 22 -1.59 1.45 -5.38
CA GLY A 22 -2.05 1.84 -6.72
C GLY A 22 -3.49 1.41 -7.06
N GLN A 23 -4.07 0.46 -6.31
CA GLN A 23 -5.49 0.08 -6.46
C GLN A 23 -6.43 0.86 -5.53
N LEU A 24 -5.89 1.68 -4.62
CA LEU A 24 -6.69 2.57 -3.81
C LEU A 24 -7.16 3.76 -4.64
N SER A 25 -8.40 4.17 -4.45
CA SER A 25 -8.93 5.40 -5.05
C SER A 25 -8.16 6.61 -4.53
N SER A 26 -8.06 7.70 -5.32
CA SER A 26 -7.42 8.95 -4.88
C SER A 26 -7.98 9.47 -3.55
N ARG A 27 -9.26 9.21 -3.28
CA ARG A 27 -9.92 9.52 -2.01
C ARG A 27 -9.40 8.65 -0.86
N GLU A 28 -9.36 7.33 -1.02
CA GLU A 28 -8.83 6.39 -0.01
C GLU A 28 -7.37 6.75 0.32
N GLN A 29 -6.56 7.01 -0.71
CA GLN A 29 -5.18 7.45 -0.56
C GLN A 29 -5.06 8.76 0.23
N LEU A 30 -5.95 9.71 -0.03
CA LEU A 30 -5.98 11.00 0.68
C LEU A 30 -6.38 10.81 2.15
N GLU A 31 -7.40 10.02 2.43
CA GLU A 31 -7.86 9.73 3.80
C GLU A 31 -6.74 9.08 4.63
N LEU A 32 -6.03 8.10 4.06
CA LEU A 32 -4.89 7.45 4.73
C LEU A 32 -3.74 8.42 5.03
N ARG A 33 -3.45 9.37 4.13
CA ARG A 33 -2.43 10.40 4.35
C ARG A 33 -2.84 11.37 5.47
N ILE A 34 -4.13 11.72 5.55
CA ILE A 34 -4.66 12.57 6.61
C ILE A 34 -4.58 11.85 7.96
N GLU A 35 -4.99 10.59 8.02
CA GLU A 35 -4.92 9.77 9.25
C GLU A 35 -3.47 9.57 9.71
N TYR A 36 -2.54 9.31 8.77
CA TYR A 36 -1.12 9.25 9.10
C TYR A 36 -0.59 10.59 9.64
N GLY A 37 -1.04 11.72 9.11
CA GLY A 37 -0.71 13.05 9.64
C GLY A 37 -1.15 13.24 11.09
N LYS A 38 -2.35 12.76 11.46
CA LYS A 38 -2.84 12.79 12.85
C LYS A 38 -2.07 11.83 13.76
N TYR A 39 -1.63 10.70 13.22
CA TYR A 39 -0.78 9.75 13.94
C TYR A 39 0.60 10.37 14.24
N LEU A 40 1.18 11.08 13.26
CA LEU A 40 2.45 11.80 13.45
C LEU A 40 2.35 12.90 14.51
N ASP A 41 1.22 13.59 14.62
CA ASP A 41 0.98 14.64 15.63
C ASP A 41 0.99 14.09 17.07
N GLN A 42 0.66 12.80 17.22
CA GLN A 42 0.67 12.10 18.51
C GLN A 42 2.04 11.49 18.87
N LEU A 43 2.98 11.44 17.92
CA LEU A 43 4.31 10.91 18.17
C LEU A 43 5.21 11.96 18.84
N PRO A 44 6.13 11.53 19.72
CA PRO A 44 7.13 12.43 20.27
C PRO A 44 7.95 13.09 19.14
N PRO A 45 8.47 14.32 19.32
CA PRO A 45 9.20 15.08 18.29
C PRO A 45 10.55 14.46 17.88
N THR A 46 10.80 13.19 18.18
CA THR A 46 11.94 12.40 17.72
C THR A 46 11.75 12.05 16.25
N CYS A 47 11.90 13.07 15.41
CA CYS A 47 11.72 12.99 13.97
C CYS A 47 13.05 12.58 13.33
N MET A 48 13.25 11.30 13.05
CA MET A 48 14.16 10.94 11.97
C MET A 48 13.40 11.15 10.66
N ILE A 49 13.55 12.35 10.10
CA ILE A 49 12.88 12.81 8.88
C ILE A 49 13.13 11.87 7.67
N GLY A 50 14.22 11.09 7.72
CA GLY A 50 14.55 10.06 6.74
C GLY A 50 13.70 8.78 6.82
N LEU A 51 13.12 8.46 7.97
CA LEU A 51 12.31 7.24 8.16
C LEU A 51 10.83 7.46 7.85
N LYS A 52 10.38 8.68 7.52
CA LYS A 52 8.95 8.98 7.30
C LYS A 52 8.29 8.06 6.28
N GLN A 53 9.01 7.64 5.24
CA GLN A 53 8.51 6.69 4.26
C GLN A 53 8.45 5.25 4.81
N GLU A 54 9.43 4.84 5.61
CA GLU A 54 9.44 3.52 6.24
C GLU A 54 8.36 3.39 7.31
N TYR A 55 8.19 4.41 8.15
CA TYR A 55 7.07 4.51 9.10
C TYR A 55 5.73 4.53 8.39
N PHE A 56 5.61 5.27 7.28
CA PHE A 56 4.37 5.30 6.51
C PHE A 56 4.05 3.93 5.91
N ARG A 57 5.07 3.25 5.36
CA ARG A 57 4.93 1.89 4.83
C ARG A 57 4.55 0.90 5.91
N ALA A 58 5.23 0.92 7.06
CA ALA A 58 4.93 0.05 8.19
C ALA A 58 3.51 0.29 8.70
N TRP A 59 3.11 1.55 8.86
CA TRP A 59 1.76 1.92 9.25
C TRP A 59 0.70 1.46 8.23
N LEU A 60 0.97 1.61 6.92
CA LEU A 60 0.08 1.12 5.87
C LEU A 60 -0.04 -0.41 5.84
N GLN A 61 1.04 -1.14 6.14
CA GLN A 61 0.98 -2.59 6.27
C GLN A 61 0.05 -3.02 7.41
N GLU A 62 0.02 -2.28 8.53
CA GLU A 62 -0.97 -2.51 9.59
C GLU A 62 -2.40 -2.22 9.13
N GLN A 63 -2.59 -1.29 8.19
CA GLN A 63 -3.88 -1.02 7.53
C GLN A 63 -4.22 -2.02 6.41
N GLY A 64 -3.40 -3.06 6.19
CA GLY A 64 -3.62 -4.04 5.14
C GLY A 64 -3.29 -3.53 3.73
N ILE A 65 -2.44 -2.50 3.63
CA ILE A 65 -2.10 -1.83 2.38
C ILE A 65 -0.62 -2.02 2.07
N ASP A 66 -0.33 -2.48 0.85
CA ASP A 66 1.04 -2.57 0.36
C ASP A 66 1.45 -1.27 -0.32
N TYR A 67 2.32 -0.51 0.34
CA TYR A 67 2.97 0.67 -0.22
C TYR A 67 4.36 0.28 -0.72
N GLU A 68 4.45 0.04 -2.02
CA GLU A 68 5.72 -0.02 -2.71
C GLU A 68 6.08 1.41 -3.14
N PRO A 69 7.11 2.05 -2.55
CA PRO A 69 7.61 3.32 -3.05
C PRO A 69 8.10 3.02 -4.46
N ASP A 70 7.30 3.45 -5.42
CA ASP A 70 7.56 3.31 -6.81
C ASP A 70 8.99 3.79 -7.08
N ARG A 71 9.84 2.87 -7.57
CA ARG A 71 11.26 3.11 -7.81
C ARG A 71 11.49 4.08 -8.98
N GLN A 72 10.48 4.84 -9.43
CA GLN A 72 10.61 5.83 -10.50
C GLN A 72 11.32 7.09 -9.99
N ASP A 73 12.61 6.93 -9.70
CA ASP A 73 13.62 7.95 -9.99
C ASP A 73 14.76 7.24 -10.71
N ARG A 74 14.50 6.92 -11.98
CA ARG A 74 15.53 6.59 -12.96
C ARG A 74 15.09 7.14 -14.31
N GLY A 75 15.30 8.44 -14.49
CA GLY A 75 15.09 9.15 -15.75
C GLY A 75 15.89 10.43 -15.75
#